data_AF-A1TMZ4-F1
#
_entry.id   AF-A1TMZ4-F1
#
_cell.length_a   1.000
_cell.length_b   1.000
_cell.length_c   1.000
_cell.angle_alpha   90.00
_cell.angle_beta   90.00
_cell.angle_gamma   90.00
#
_symmetry.space_group_name_H-M   'P 1'
#
loop_
_entity.id
_entity.type
_entity.pdbx_description
1 polymer ?
#
loop_
_entity_poly.entity_id
_entity_poly.type
_entity_poly.pdbx_seq_one_letter_code
_entity_poly.pdbx_strand_id
1 'polypeptide(L)'
;MDLHHPAMRDTTQAPPAEAPGTFLGTAALAVLAFGLLIWAQHDDSQADTRHRAAAEQAHVEAAEERRAAAAARACEPGTTPAWIDATTVQCLRAR
;
A
#
# COMPACT_ATOMS: atom_id res chain seq x y z
N MET A 1 -71.11 23.90 49.38
CA MET A 1 -69.68 23.75 49.72
C MET A 1 -69.16 22.57 48.91
N ASP A 2 -69.23 22.59 47.59
CA ASP A 2 -68.51 23.43 46.62
C ASP A 2 -66.99 23.21 46.60
N LEU A 3 -66.59 22.67 45.44
CA LEU A 3 -65.31 22.78 44.74
C LEU A 3 -64.18 21.87 45.23
N HIS A 4 -64.17 20.68 44.62
CA HIS A 4 -62.96 20.00 44.16
C HIS A 4 -61.98 21.01 43.56
N HIS A 5 -60.77 21.08 44.12
CA HIS A 5 -59.61 21.63 43.42
C HIS A 5 -58.56 20.53 43.28
N PRO A 6 -58.23 20.11 42.04
CA PRO A 6 -57.15 19.18 41.81
C PRO A 6 -55.84 19.90 42.08
N ALA A 7 -55.05 19.38 43.02
CA ALA A 7 -53.65 19.77 43.12
C ALA A 7 -52.99 19.40 41.79
N MET A 8 -52.78 20.41 40.93
CA MET A 8 -51.83 20.36 39.83
C MET A 8 -50.50 19.96 40.44
N ARG A 9 -50.19 18.66 40.38
CA ARG A 9 -48.81 18.20 40.42
C ARG A 9 -48.21 18.71 39.14
N ASP A 10 -47.53 19.83 39.26
CA ASP A 10 -46.55 20.33 38.31
C ASP A 10 -45.42 19.28 38.26
N THR A 11 -45.70 18.16 37.59
CA THR A 11 -44.64 17.27 37.12
C THR A 11 -44.04 17.99 35.92
N THR A 12 -43.16 18.95 36.20
CA THR A 12 -42.13 19.34 35.24
C THR A 12 -41.23 18.12 35.08
N GLN A 13 -41.73 17.14 34.34
CA GLN A 13 -40.99 15.98 33.92
C GLN A 13 -39.94 16.50 32.95
N ALA A 14 -38.71 16.66 33.44
CA ALA A 14 -37.57 16.90 32.57
C ALA A 14 -37.59 15.81 31.48
N PRO A 15 -37.45 16.15 30.19
CA PRO A 15 -37.39 15.15 29.16
C PRO A 15 -36.26 14.17 29.52
N PRO A 16 -36.48 12.85 29.44
CA PRO A 16 -35.38 11.91 29.60
C PRO A 16 -34.30 12.31 28.60
N ALA A 17 -33.09 12.57 29.09
CA ALA A 17 -31.95 12.86 28.22
C ALA A 17 -31.87 11.74 27.17
N GLU A 18 -32.07 12.10 25.90
CA GLU A 18 -31.90 11.18 24.78
C GLU A 18 -30.54 10.53 24.94
N ALA A 19 -30.53 9.21 25.17
CA ALA A 19 -29.30 8.45 25.17
C ALA A 19 -28.62 8.72 23.82
N PRO A 20 -27.37 9.24 23.80
CA PRO A 20 -26.69 9.52 22.54
C PRO A 20 -26.68 8.24 21.72
N GLY A 21 -27.40 8.28 20.59
CA GLY A 21 -27.86 7.10 19.88
C GLY A 21 -26.71 6.13 19.61
N THR A 22 -26.91 4.87 19.98
CA THR A 22 -26.01 3.72 19.77
C THR A 22 -25.49 3.63 18.33
N PHE A 23 -26.23 4.19 17.37
CA PHE A 23 -25.87 4.32 15.95
C PHE A 23 -24.59 5.13 15.68
N LEU A 24 -24.33 6.20 16.43
CA LEU A 24 -23.09 6.97 16.28
C LEU A 24 -21.88 6.17 16.78
N GLY A 25 -22.06 5.40 17.85
CA GLY A 25 -21.03 4.50 18.39
C GLY A 25 -20.70 3.36 17.43
N THR A 26 -21.70 2.73 16.81
CA THR A 26 -21.48 1.63 15.86
C THR A 26 -20.84 2.11 14.56
N ALA A 27 -21.24 3.28 14.05
CA ALA A 27 -20.61 3.87 12.87
C ALA A 27 -19.13 4.20 13.11
N ALA A 28 -18.80 4.80 14.26
CA ALA A 28 -17.42 5.10 14.63
C ALA A 28 -16.56 3.81 14.75
N LEU A 29 -17.11 2.76 15.34
CA LEU A 29 -16.45 1.45 15.43
C LEU A 29 -16.24 0.81 14.05
N ALA A 30 -17.22 0.91 13.15
CA ALA A 30 -17.10 0.39 11.79
C ALA A 30 -16.00 1.12 11.00
N VAL A 31 -15.91 2.45 11.12
CA VAL A 31 -14.85 3.25 10.48
C VAL A 31 -13.47 2.89 11.04
N LEU A 32 -13.35 2.74 12.37
CA LEU A 32 -12.11 2.30 13.01
C LEU A 32 -11.68 0.90 12.56
N ALA A 33 -12.61 -0.06 12.54
CA ALA A 33 -12.35 -1.42 12.08
C ALA A 33 -11.93 -1.44 10.60
N PHE A 34 -12.59 -0.64 9.75
CA PHE A 34 -12.24 -0.54 8.34
C PHE A 34 -10.87 0.10 8.13
N GLY A 35 -10.53 1.15 8.89
CA GLY A 35 -9.21 1.78 8.88
C GLY A 35 -8.09 0.81 9.28
N LEU A 36 -8.32 -0.03 10.29
CA LEU A 36 -7.38 -1.08 10.70
C LEU A 36 -7.18 -2.14 9.61
N LEU A 37 -8.25 -2.55 8.92
CA LEU A 37 -8.15 -3.49 7.80
C LEU A 37 -7.38 -2.90 6.62
N ILE A 38 -7.63 -1.64 6.26
CA ILE A 38 -6.86 -0.95 5.20
C ILE A 38 -5.38 -0.87 5.59
N TRP A 39 -5.09 -0.52 6.85
CA TRP A 39 -3.71 -0.43 7.33
C TRP A 39 -2.99 -1.79 7.28
N ALA A 40 -3.65 -2.87 7.70
CA ALA A 40 -3.11 -4.23 7.63
C ALA A 40 -2.83 -4.68 6.17
N GLN A 41 -3.75 -4.39 5.25
CA GLN A 41 -3.57 -4.69 3.82
C GLN A 41 -2.45 -3.85 3.18
N HIS A 42 -2.31 -2.60 3.62
CA HIS A 42 -1.28 -1.70 3.11
C HIS A 42 0.13 -2.19 3.51
N ASP A 43 0.32 -2.71 4.72
CA ASP A 43 1.61 -3.26 5.15
C ASP A 43 2.01 -4.52 4.34
N ASP A 44 1.04 -5.42 4.11
CA ASP A 44 1.25 -6.65 3.33
C ASP A 44 1.59 -6.35 1.85
N SER A 45 0.92 -5.37 1.26
CA SER A 45 1.19 -4.93 -0.12
C SER A 45 2.58 -4.32 -0.32
N GLN A 46 3.17 -3.71 0.71
CA GLN A 46 4.54 -3.19 0.65
C GLN A 46 5.60 -4.29 0.75
N ALA A 47 5.33 -5.37 1.49
CA ALA A 47 6.23 -6.50 1.60
C ALA A 47 6.36 -7.24 0.24
N ASP A 48 5.24 -7.53 -0.41
CA ASP A 48 5.22 -8.26 -1.68
C ASP A 48 5.87 -7.46 -2.83
N THR A 49 5.64 -6.15 -2.90
CA THR A 49 6.26 -5.28 -3.91
C THR A 49 7.79 -5.22 -3.79
N ARG A 50 8.32 -5.19 -2.57
CA ARG A 50 9.78 -5.21 -2.34
C ARG A 50 10.40 -6.56 -2.72
N HIS A 51 9.72 -7.67 -2.42
CA HIS A 51 10.19 -9.00 -2.79
C HIS A 51 10.20 -9.20 -4.32
N ARG A 52 9.16 -8.73 -5.03
CA ARG A 52 9.13 -8.78 -6.49
C ARG A 52 10.17 -7.87 -7.12
N ALA A 53 10.33 -6.65 -6.62
CA ALA A 53 11.39 -5.74 -7.10
C ALA A 53 12.80 -6.33 -6.89
N ALA A 54 13.05 -6.96 -5.74
CA ALA A 54 14.33 -7.62 -5.48
C ALA A 54 14.56 -8.85 -6.38
N ALA A 55 13.51 -9.64 -6.66
CA ALA A 55 13.61 -10.76 -7.58
C ALA A 55 13.87 -10.30 -9.02
N GLU A 56 13.16 -9.27 -9.49
CA GLU A 56 13.37 -8.69 -10.82
C GLU A 56 14.78 -8.12 -10.99
N GLN A 57 15.31 -7.42 -9.97
CA GLN A 57 16.68 -6.91 -9.99
C GLN A 57 17.73 -8.03 -10.10
N ALA A 58 17.58 -9.11 -9.33
CA ALA A 58 18.49 -10.25 -9.41
C ALA A 58 18.48 -10.93 -10.80
N HIS A 59 17.33 -10.95 -11.49
CA HIS A 59 17.24 -11.47 -12.85
C HIS A 59 17.93 -10.55 -13.88
N VAL A 60 17.85 -9.23 -13.69
CA VAL A 60 18.50 -8.25 -14.57
C VAL A 60 20.02 -8.33 -14.44
N GLU A 61 20.55 -8.38 -13.22
CA GLU A 61 22.00 -8.49 -12.97
C GLU A 61 22.58 -9.78 -13.57
N ALA A 62 21.91 -10.93 -13.34
CA ALA A 62 22.33 -12.20 -13.91
C ALA A 62 22.25 -12.23 -15.45
N ALA A 63 21.30 -11.51 -16.05
CA ALA A 63 21.20 -11.39 -17.51
C ALA A 63 22.28 -10.46 -18.07
N GLU A 64 22.64 -9.40 -17.35
CA GLU A 64 23.69 -8.46 -17.73
C GLU A 64 25.08 -9.10 -17.68
N GLU A 65 25.39 -9.88 -16.64
CA GLU A 65 26.65 -10.66 -16.57
C GLU A 65 26.79 -11.62 -17.75
N ARG A 66 25.70 -12.30 -18.13
CA ARG A 66 25.69 -13.19 -19.31
C ARG A 66 25.92 -12.42 -20.60
N ARG A 67 25.34 -11.22 -20.74
CA ARG A 67 25.55 -10.36 -21.90
C ARG A 67 27.00 -9.85 -21.97
N ALA A 68 27.57 -9.43 -20.85
CA ALA A 68 28.97 -9.01 -20.79
C ALA A 68 29.92 -10.16 -21.19
N ALA A 69 29.69 -11.36 -20.66
CA ALA A 69 30.47 -12.56 -21.01
C ALA A 69 30.31 -12.95 -22.49
N ALA A 70 29.09 -12.85 -23.05
CA ALA A 70 28.85 -13.13 -24.46
C ALA A 70 29.57 -12.12 -25.38
N ALA A 71 29.52 -10.83 -25.03
CA ALA A 71 30.18 -9.78 -25.78
C ALA A 71 31.71 -9.93 -25.75
N ALA A 72 32.28 -10.29 -24.59
CA ALA A 72 33.71 -10.57 -24.45
C ALA A 72 34.19 -11.76 -25.30
N ARG A 73 33.34 -12.77 -25.54
CA ARG A 73 33.66 -13.90 -26.43
C ARG A 73 33.55 -13.54 -27.92
N ALA A 74 32.68 -12.59 -28.26
CA ALA A 74 32.48 -12.17 -29.65
C ALA A 74 33.61 -11.27 -30.16
N CYS A 75 34.27 -10.54 -29.26
CA CYS A 75 35.34 -9.61 -29.59
C CYS A 75 36.73 -10.21 -29.43
N GLU A 76 37.68 -9.83 -30.30
CA GLU A 76 39.08 -10.24 -30.15
C GLU A 76 39.72 -9.66 -28.88
N PRO A 77 40.67 -10.38 -28.25
CA PRO A 77 41.42 -9.87 -27.11
C PRO A 77 42.07 -8.51 -27.43
N GLY A 78 41.89 -7.53 -26.53
CA GLY A 78 42.41 -6.16 -26.73
C GLY A 78 41.44 -5.20 -27.43
N THR A 79 40.19 -5.62 -27.67
CA THR A 79 39.09 -4.73 -28.08
C THR A 79 38.07 -4.57 -26.96
N THR A 80 37.41 -3.41 -26.90
CA THR A 80 36.36 -3.11 -25.92
C THR A 80 34.99 -3.39 -26.55
N PRO A 81 34.20 -4.33 -25.99
CA PRO A 81 32.86 -4.59 -26.49
C PRO A 81 31.89 -3.47 -26.10
N ALA A 82 31.13 -2.97 -27.07
CA ALA A 82 30.05 -2.00 -26.88
C ALA A 82 28.76 -2.52 -27.54
N TRP A 83 27.70 -2.66 -26.76
CA TRP A 83 26.39 -3.06 -27.29
C TRP A 83 25.75 -1.86 -28.01
N ILE A 84 25.35 -2.06 -29.26
CA ILE A 84 24.65 -1.04 -30.07
C ILE A 84 23.13 -1.28 -30.07
N ASP A 85 22.73 -2.53 -29.88
CA ASP A 85 21.35 -2.97 -29.76
C ASP A 85 21.30 -4.29 -28.95
N ALA A 86 20.13 -4.80 -28.58
CA ALA A 86 19.94 -6.03 -27.81
C ALA A 86 20.62 -7.29 -28.39
N THR A 87 20.94 -7.29 -29.69
CA THR A 87 21.52 -8.45 -30.39
C THR A 87 22.89 -8.18 -31.02
N THR A 88 23.32 -6.92 -31.08
CA THR A 88 24.50 -6.51 -31.85
C THR A 88 25.56 -5.87 -30.95
N VAL A 89 26.78 -6.41 -31.02
CA VAL A 89 27.97 -5.92 -30.31
C VAL A 89 28.95 -5.34 -31.32
N GLN A 90 29.46 -4.14 -31.04
CA GLN A 90 30.60 -3.55 -31.73
C GLN A 90 31.87 -3.75 -30.91
N CYS A 91 32.94 -4.20 -31.57
CA CYS A 91 34.26 -4.34 -30.94
C CYS A 91 35.11 -3.12 -31.28
N LEU A 92 35.33 -2.25 -30.29
CA LEU A 92 36.12 -1.03 -30.46
C LEU A 92 37.59 -1.33 -30.17
N ARG A 93 38.49 -1.02 -31.12
CA ARG A 93 39.94 -1.11 -30.90
C ARG A 93 40.45 0.25 -30.41
N ALA A 94 41.17 0.27 -29.28
CA ALA A 94 41.88 1.46 -28.85
C ALA A 94 42.89 1.86 -29.94
N ARG A 95 42.81 3.11 -30.38
CA ARG A 95 43.58 3.64 -31.51
C ARG A 95 44.94 4.15 -31.05
#